data_AF-A0A1A2B2W2-F1
#
_entry.id   AF-A0A1A2B2W2-F1
#
_cell.length_a   1.000
_cell.length_b   1.000
_cell.length_c   1.000
_cell.angle_alpha   90.00
_cell.angle_beta   90.00
_cell.angle_gamma   90.00
#
_symmetry.space_group_name_H-M   'P 1'
#
loop_
_entity.id
_entity.type
_entity.pdbx_description
1 polymer ?
#
loop_
_entity_poly.entity_id
_entity_poly.type
_entity_poly.pdbx_seq_one_letter_code
_entity_poly.pdbx_strand_id
1 'polypeptide(L)'
;MPEQPEPPLEAVQARLSALASQHGIASEADRVLNEVLTSAHNAARESVRRLDSIAEQIDHATVNQADLALDTPMGAREFRKFLMDKQREIASVVAEARELGQAKAAVLQNLRAQYAADSG
;
A
#
# COMPACT_ATOMS: atom_id res chain seq x y z
N MET A 1 47.17 -0.34 -39.82
CA MET A 1 46.04 -0.28 -38.87
C MET A 1 45.95 1.17 -38.42
N PRO A 2 44.85 1.91 -38.64
CA PRO A 2 44.78 3.27 -38.12
C PRO A 2 44.54 3.18 -36.60
N GLU A 3 45.36 3.87 -35.83
CA GLU A 3 45.14 4.08 -34.40
C GLU A 3 43.81 4.83 -34.22
N GLN A 4 42.90 4.25 -33.44
CA GLN A 4 41.72 4.98 -33.01
C GLN A 4 42.18 6.07 -32.05
N PRO A 5 41.82 7.35 -32.27
CA PRO A 5 42.20 8.41 -31.35
C PRO A 5 41.63 8.10 -29.96
N GLU A 6 42.48 8.11 -28.94
CA GLU A 6 42.04 7.99 -27.56
C GLU A 6 40.97 9.08 -27.30
N PRO A 7 39.81 8.71 -26.72
CA PRO A 7 38.77 9.68 -26.45
C PRO A 7 39.32 10.78 -25.53
N PRO A 8 39.01 12.07 -25.79
CA PRO A 8 39.45 13.17 -24.95
C PRO A 8 39.08 12.90 -23.49
N LEU A 9 39.96 13.23 -22.54
CA LEU A 9 39.72 13.05 -21.10
C LEU A 9 38.37 13.66 -20.66
N GLU A 10 37.95 14.76 -21.28
CA GLU A 10 36.65 15.41 -21.08
C GLU A 10 35.46 14.51 -21.49
N ALA A 11 35.58 13.75 -22.58
CA ALA A 11 34.55 12.82 -23.03
C ALA A 11 34.42 11.62 -22.06
N VAL A 12 35.53 11.15 -21.50
CA VAL A 12 35.55 10.11 -20.46
C VAL A 12 34.92 10.65 -19.17
N GLN A 13 35.30 11.85 -18.73
CA GLN A 13 34.74 12.51 -17.55
C GLN A 13 33.22 12.71 -17.68
N ALA A 14 32.75 13.22 -18.82
CA ALA A 14 31.33 13.42 -19.09
C ALA A 14 30.54 12.11 -19.02
N ARG A 15 31.10 11.02 -19.58
CA ARG A 15 30.47 9.70 -19.55
C ARG A 15 30.42 9.10 -18.14
N LEU A 16 31.47 9.28 -17.33
CA LEU A 16 31.49 8.86 -15.93
C LEU A 16 30.48 9.65 -15.09
N SER A 17 30.37 10.96 -15.30
CA SER A 17 29.35 11.79 -14.64
C SER A 17 27.93 11.41 -15.03
N ALA A 18 27.68 11.11 -16.31
CA ALA A 18 26.38 10.60 -16.76
C ALA A 18 26.03 9.26 -16.09
N LEU A 19 26.98 8.32 -16.04
CA LEU A 19 26.78 7.02 -15.39
C LEU A 19 26.53 7.16 -13.88
N ALA A 20 27.29 8.03 -13.20
CA ALA A 20 27.07 8.31 -11.78
C ALA A 20 25.70 8.93 -11.53
N SER A 21 25.23 9.81 -12.41
CA SER A 21 23.89 10.39 -12.34
C SER A 21 22.80 9.33 -12.52
N GLN A 22 22.94 8.44 -13.50
CA GLN A 22 21.99 7.34 -13.74
C GLN A 22 21.91 6.42 -12.52
N HIS A 23 23.05 6.00 -11.97
CA HIS A 23 23.08 5.18 -10.76
C HIS A 23 22.44 5.89 -9.55
N GLY A 24 22.62 7.20 -9.41
CA GLY A 24 21.97 7.99 -8.36
C GLY A 24 20.44 8.01 -8.50
N ILE A 25 19.93 8.20 -9.72
CA ILE A 25 18.49 8.20 -10.01
C ILE A 25 17.89 6.82 -9.77
N ALA A 26 18.54 5.75 -10.24
CA ALA A 26 18.08 4.38 -10.04
C ALA A 26 18.04 4.00 -8.55
N SER A 27 19.08 4.36 -7.79
CA SER A 27 19.13 4.09 -6.35
C SER A 27 18.04 4.81 -5.57
N GLU A 28 17.69 6.04 -5.96
CA GLU A 28 16.60 6.78 -5.31
C GLU A 28 15.23 6.20 -5.69
N ALA A 29 15.04 5.82 -6.96
CA ALA A 29 13.83 5.14 -7.40
C ALA A 29 13.60 3.82 -6.65
N ASP A 30 14.66 3.02 -6.45
CA ASP A 30 14.60 1.77 -5.67
C ASP A 30 14.23 2.02 -4.20
N ARG A 31 14.79 3.08 -3.60
CA ARG A 31 14.48 3.48 -2.23
C ARG A 31 12.99 3.84 -2.10
N VAL A 32 12.48 4.71 -2.97
CA VAL A 32 11.08 5.13 -2.96
C VAL A 32 10.16 3.93 -3.21
N LEU A 33 10.53 3.04 -4.15
CA LEU A 33 9.79 1.81 -4.41
C LEU A 33 9.67 0.95 -3.14
N ASN A 34 10.77 0.71 -2.45
CA ASN A 34 10.78 -0.10 -1.23
C ASN A 34 9.93 0.52 -0.12
N GLU A 35 10.00 1.84 0.06
CA GLU A 35 9.18 2.58 1.03
C GLU A 35 7.68 2.46 0.71
N VAL A 36 7.30 2.65 -0.56
CA VAL A 36 5.91 2.56 -1.02
C VAL A 36 5.36 1.16 -0.82
N LEU A 37 6.13 0.12 -1.17
CA LEU A 37 5.73 -1.28 -1.00
C LEU A 37 5.60 -1.66 0.47
N THR A 38 6.57 -1.27 1.30
CA THR A 38 6.52 -1.54 2.75
C THR A 38 5.32 -0.86 3.39
N SER A 39 5.07 0.41 3.06
CA SER A 39 3.92 1.15 3.54
C SER A 39 2.59 0.54 3.08
N ALA A 40 2.50 0.11 1.81
CA ALA A 40 1.31 -0.55 1.27
C ALA A 40 1.04 -1.89 1.96
N HIS A 41 2.08 -2.70 2.19
CA HIS A 41 1.98 -3.97 2.90
C HIS A 41 1.49 -3.76 4.35
N ASN A 42 2.07 -2.80 5.06
CA ASN A 42 1.67 -2.49 6.43
C ASN A 42 0.20 -2.03 6.51
N ALA A 43 -0.24 -1.17 5.58
CA ALA A 43 -1.62 -0.72 5.50
C ALA A 43 -2.61 -1.87 5.22
N ALA A 44 -2.25 -2.78 4.29
CA ALA A 44 -3.06 -3.95 3.98
C ALA A 44 -3.17 -4.89 5.20
N ARG A 45 -2.04 -5.18 5.86
CA ARG A 45 -1.99 -6.01 7.07
C ARG A 45 -2.84 -5.42 8.19
N GLU A 46 -2.78 -4.10 8.38
CA GLU A 46 -3.59 -3.43 9.40
C GLU A 46 -5.08 -3.49 9.09
N SER A 47 -5.45 -3.33 7.81
CA SER A 47 -6.84 -3.47 7.38
C SER A 47 -7.38 -4.87 7.68
N VAL A 48 -6.58 -5.92 7.41
CA VAL A 48 -6.94 -7.32 7.73
C VAL A 48 -7.13 -7.49 9.24
N ARG A 49 -6.19 -7.02 10.07
CA ARG A 49 -6.31 -7.11 11.53
C ARG A 49 -7.58 -6.44 12.06
N ARG A 50 -7.95 -5.28 11.52
CA ARG A 50 -9.18 -4.57 11.90
C ARG A 50 -10.42 -5.38 11.52
N LEU A 51 -10.44 -6.01 10.34
CA LEU A 51 -11.53 -6.90 9.93
C LEU A 51 -11.61 -8.16 10.81
N ASP A 52 -10.47 -8.75 11.18
CA ASP A 52 -10.43 -9.91 12.08
C ASP A 52 -10.99 -9.54 13.46
N SER A 53 -10.62 -8.38 14.01
CA SER A 53 -11.17 -7.90 15.28
C SER A 53 -12.68 -7.65 15.22
N ILE A 54 -13.20 -7.16 14.08
CA ILE A 54 -14.65 -7.02 13.87
C ILE A 54 -15.32 -8.39 13.84
N ALA A 55 -14.72 -9.38 13.17
CA ALA A 55 -15.23 -10.75 13.12
C ALA A 55 -15.28 -11.36 14.53
N GLU A 56 -14.20 -11.26 15.30
CA GLU A 56 -14.15 -11.73 16.70
C GLU A 56 -15.24 -11.08 17.57
N GLN A 57 -15.50 -9.78 17.40
CA GLN A 57 -16.55 -9.08 18.13
C GLN A 57 -17.96 -9.59 17.75
N ILE A 58 -18.19 -9.89 16.47
CA ILE A 58 -19.45 -10.47 16.00
C ILE A 58 -19.61 -11.89 16.55
N ASP A 59 -18.57 -12.72 16.48
CA ASP A 59 -18.57 -14.09 16.98
C ASP A 59 -18.81 -14.15 18.49
N HIS A 60 -18.17 -13.25 19.24
CA HIS A 60 -18.41 -13.13 20.68
C HIS A 60 -19.86 -12.73 20.98
N ALA A 61 -20.45 -11.83 20.18
CA ALA A 61 -21.84 -11.44 20.35
C ALA A 61 -22.82 -12.57 19.97
N THR A 62 -22.50 -13.39 18.97
CA THR A 62 -23.32 -14.55 18.58
C THR A 62 -23.17 -15.76 19.51
N VAL A 63 -22.05 -15.93 20.21
CA VAL A 63 -21.92 -16.97 21.23
C VAL A 63 -22.68 -16.59 22.51
N ASN A 64 -22.69 -15.31 22.88
CA ASN A 64 -23.37 -14.80 24.08
C ASN A 64 -24.79 -14.28 23.80
N GLN A 65 -25.50 -14.89 22.84
CA GLN A 65 -26.87 -14.49 22.45
C GLN A 65 -27.88 -14.51 23.61
N ALA A 66 -27.68 -15.41 24.58
CA ALA A 66 -28.53 -15.49 25.76
C ALA A 66 -28.42 -14.21 26.64
N ASP A 67 -27.23 -13.61 26.71
CA ASP A 67 -27.00 -12.36 27.46
C ASP A 67 -27.59 -11.14 26.75
N LEU A 68 -27.87 -11.26 25.44
CA LEU A 68 -28.44 -10.20 24.61
C LEU A 68 -29.99 -10.20 24.61
N ALA A 69 -30.64 -11.14 25.32
CA ALA A 69 -32.09 -11.26 25.41
C ALA A 69 -32.78 -11.18 24.03
N LEU A 70 -32.24 -11.91 23.03
CA LEU A 70 -32.70 -11.86 21.63
C LEU A 70 -34.14 -12.36 21.42
N ASP A 71 -34.68 -13.10 22.38
CA ASP A 71 -36.08 -13.50 22.45
C ASP A 71 -37.02 -12.31 22.74
N THR A 72 -36.46 -11.19 23.21
CA THR A 72 -37.20 -9.94 23.44
C THR A 72 -37.13 -9.02 22.21
N PRO A 73 -38.20 -8.26 21.91
CA PRO A 73 -38.18 -7.24 20.85
C PRO A 73 -37.11 -6.17 21.06
N MET A 74 -36.73 -5.89 22.32
CA MET A 74 -35.71 -4.90 22.65
C MET A 74 -34.30 -5.43 22.35
N GLY A 75 -33.97 -6.64 22.81
CA GLY A 75 -32.68 -7.30 22.52
C GLY A 75 -32.44 -7.47 21.02
N ALA A 76 -33.46 -7.90 20.28
CA ALA A 76 -33.38 -8.00 18.81
C ALA A 76 -33.11 -6.65 18.12
N ARG A 77 -33.64 -5.54 18.65
CA ARG A 77 -33.40 -4.19 18.11
C ARG A 77 -31.97 -3.73 18.37
N GLU A 78 -31.47 -3.92 19.58
CA GLU A 78 -30.10 -3.53 19.94
C GLU A 78 -29.07 -4.37 19.19
N PHE A 79 -29.29 -5.69 19.07
CA PHE A 79 -28.40 -6.54 18.30
C PHE A 79 -28.38 -6.17 16.80
N ARG A 80 -29.53 -5.85 16.21
CA ARG A 80 -29.59 -5.33 14.84
C ARG A 80 -28.82 -4.01 14.70
N LYS A 81 -28.94 -3.09 15.67
CA LYS A 81 -28.20 -1.84 15.66
C LYS A 81 -26.69 -2.09 15.72
N PHE A 82 -26.25 -2.97 16.62
CA PHE A 82 -24.86 -3.43 16.69
C PHE A 82 -24.36 -3.97 15.35
N LEU A 83 -25.13 -4.86 14.69
CA LEU A 83 -24.76 -5.40 13.38
C LEU A 83 -24.67 -4.32 12.29
N MET A 84 -25.59 -3.35 12.28
CA MET A 84 -25.53 -2.22 11.34
C MET A 84 -24.29 -1.34 11.59
N ASP A 85 -23.92 -1.13 12.85
CA ASP A 85 -22.72 -0.37 13.20
C ASP A 85 -21.46 -1.13 12.76
N LYS A 86 -21.40 -2.45 12.97
CA LYS A 86 -20.30 -3.30 12.46
C LYS A 86 -20.21 -3.32 10.94
N GLN A 87 -21.36 -3.35 10.24
CA GLN A 87 -21.38 -3.25 8.78
C GLN A 87 -20.77 -1.93 8.29
N ARG A 88 -21.09 -0.81 8.95
CA ARG A 88 -20.50 0.51 8.61
C ARG A 88 -19.00 0.52 8.88
N GLU A 89 -18.57 -0.07 9.98
CA GLU A 89 -17.15 -0.20 10.33
C GLU A 89 -16.37 -0.97 9.25
N ILE A 90 -16.89 -2.13 8.82
CA ILE A 90 -16.32 -2.92 7.71
C ILE A 90 -16.23 -2.08 6.43
N ALA A 91 -17.31 -1.38 6.08
CA ALA A 91 -17.33 -0.52 4.89
C ALA A 91 -16.26 0.58 4.95
N SER A 92 -16.05 1.18 6.13
CA SER A 92 -15.00 2.18 6.34
C SER A 92 -13.61 1.59 6.13
N VAL A 93 -13.31 0.44 6.77
CA VAL A 93 -12.02 -0.24 6.64
C VAL A 93 -11.71 -0.56 5.18
N VAL A 94 -12.69 -1.09 4.44
CA VAL A 94 -12.51 -1.43 3.03
C VAL A 94 -12.32 -0.18 2.16
N ALA A 95 -13.08 0.89 2.43
CA ALA A 95 -12.94 2.15 1.69
C ALA A 95 -11.56 2.78 1.90
N GLU A 96 -11.10 2.87 3.15
CA GLU A 96 -9.77 3.36 3.53
C GLU A 96 -8.66 2.53 2.86
N ALA A 97 -8.76 1.20 2.90
CA ALA A 97 -7.80 0.30 2.27
C ALA A 97 -7.74 0.50 0.75
N ARG A 98 -8.89 0.71 0.09
CA ARG A 98 -8.98 0.98 -1.34
C ARG A 98 -8.36 2.33 -1.71
N GLU A 99 -8.65 3.37 -0.96
CA GLU A 99 -8.09 4.71 -1.17
C GLU A 99 -6.56 4.69 -1.05
N LEU A 100 -6.04 4.08 0.02
CA LEU A 100 -4.61 3.87 0.21
C LEU A 100 -4.00 3.07 -0.94
N GLY A 101 -4.65 1.98 -1.37
CA GLY A 101 -4.20 1.18 -2.51
C GLY A 101 -4.10 1.98 -3.81
N GLN A 102 -5.08 2.83 -4.10
CA GLN A 102 -5.08 3.71 -5.27
C GLN A 102 -3.97 4.76 -5.20
N ALA A 103 -3.77 5.40 -4.04
CA ALA A 103 -2.70 6.37 -3.84
C ALA A 103 -1.32 5.73 -4.05
N LYS A 104 -1.08 4.54 -3.50
CA LYS A 104 0.19 3.81 -3.67
C LYS A 104 0.39 3.36 -5.12
N ALA A 105 -0.67 2.90 -5.79
CA ALA A 105 -0.61 2.54 -7.21
C ALA A 105 -0.23 3.73 -8.11
N ALA A 106 -0.71 4.93 -7.82
CA ALA A 106 -0.32 6.14 -8.54
C ALA A 106 1.19 6.45 -8.39
N VAL A 107 1.75 6.26 -7.20
CA VAL A 107 3.21 6.41 -6.98
C VAL A 107 4.00 5.39 -7.79
N LEU A 108 3.56 4.13 -7.80
CA LEU A 108 4.21 3.07 -8.59
C LEU A 108 4.14 3.34 -10.10
N GLN A 109 3.04 3.93 -10.60
CA GLN A 109 2.93 4.34 -12.00
C GLN A 109 3.92 5.45 -12.36
N ASN A 110 4.11 6.43 -11.47
CA ASN A 110 5.11 7.48 -11.65
C ASN A 110 6.54 6.92 -11.63
N LEU A 111 6.85 6.01 -10.70
CA LEU A 111 8.16 5.32 -10.65
C LEU A 111 8.42 4.53 -11.93
N ARG A 112 7.42 3.80 -12.44
CA ARG A 112 7.54 3.06 -13.71
C ARG A 112 7.90 4.00 -14.88
N ALA A 113 7.35 5.21 -14.92
CA ALA A 113 7.72 6.19 -15.94
C ALA A 113 9.18 6.66 -15.80
N GLN A 114 9.69 6.80 -14.57
CA GLN A 114 11.08 7.17 -14.30
C GLN A 114 12.07 6.10 -14.76
N TYR A 115 11.82 4.81 -14.46
CA TYR A 115 12.66 3.72 -14.96
C TYR A 115 12.63 3.62 -16.50
N ALA A 116 11.47 3.83 -17.13
CA ALA A 116 11.35 3.80 -18.58
C ALA A 116 12.12 4.94 -19.27
N ALA A 117 12.20 6.12 -18.64
CA ALA A 117 12.97 7.26 -19.15
C ALA A 117 14.49 7.08 -19.01
N ASP A 118 14.96 6.30 -18.03
CA ASP A 118 16.38 6.00 -17.83
C ASP A 118 16.88 4.83 -18.73
N SER A 119 15.96 4.06 -19.31
CA SER A 119 16.25 2.93 -20.19
C SER A 119 16.42 3.30 -21.68
N GLY A 120 16.20 4.58 -22.04
CA GLY A 120 16.21 5.09 -23.41
C GLY A 120 17.34 6.07 -23.66
#